data_AF-A0A9R1VYL4-F1
#
_entry.id   AF-A0A9R1VYL4-F1
#
_cell.length_a   1.000
_cell.length_b   1.000
_cell.length_c   1.000
_cell.angle_alpha   90.00
_cell.angle_beta   90.00
_cell.angle_gamma   90.00
#
_symmetry.space_group_name_H-M   'P 1'
#
loop_
_entity.id
_entity.type
_entity.pdbx_description
1 polymer ?
#
loop_
_entity_poly.entity_id
_entity_poly.type
_entity_poly.pdbx_seq_one_letter_code
_entity_poly.pdbx_strand_id
1 'polypeptide(L)'
;MFYDNKHIVILTCRKQRFEKITKDLRVTRAFSTIMEEMKVIGTKTPKKGDGSNDAFASTEMNGPEAHGVRSPVILFMGGGMGAGKSTVLKEILKEGFWSEAATNAVVVEADAFKERDVIYKALNLKGHHNDMLPTAELVHQMSTDAASSVLVTALNDGRDVIMDGTLAWEPFFEQTVAMVRDIHNHRYRMGIGYKVSEDGTINENYWEKVKDDDEEEEFIPKNPYRIELVGVVCDPFLAVTRGIRRAISVKRAVRVNSQLKSHKRFANAFPKYCHFVDSAKLYCTNGIGAPPKPIEWKGVDCNLMEDDPDQIQCLKCLNILKDINDEADSINELYADPKMLTNPDSVWNKLVMIPKRTNLQRDLKIVIERIEMSKSWI
;
A
#
# COMPACT_ATOMS: atom_id res chain seq x y z
N MET A 1 10.06 1.01 -43.38
CA MET A 1 10.99 2.16 -43.30
C MET A 1 10.30 3.52 -43.11
N PHE A 2 9.29 3.93 -43.91
CA PHE A 2 8.60 5.23 -43.70
C PHE A 2 7.61 5.26 -42.51
N TYR A 3 7.03 4.11 -42.13
CA TYR A 3 6.11 4.02 -40.99
C TYR A 3 6.82 4.07 -39.63
N ASP A 4 8.01 3.48 -39.50
CA ASP A 4 8.82 3.51 -38.27
C ASP A 4 9.24 4.93 -37.88
N ASN A 5 9.66 5.73 -38.86
CA ASN A 5 10.09 7.11 -38.60
C ASN A 5 8.95 7.98 -38.06
N LYS A 6 7.70 7.77 -38.52
CA LYS A 6 6.53 8.52 -38.03
C LYS A 6 6.19 8.14 -36.59
N HIS A 7 6.28 6.85 -36.25
CA HIS A 7 6.11 6.36 -34.88
C HIS A 7 7.19 6.90 -33.94
N ILE A 8 8.45 6.88 -34.37
CA ILE A 8 9.58 7.39 -33.59
C ILE A 8 9.45 8.89 -33.33
N VAL A 9 9.11 9.68 -34.35
CA VAL A 9 8.90 11.14 -34.20
C VAL A 9 7.74 11.45 -33.25
N ILE A 10 6.60 10.74 -33.37
CA ILE A 10 5.45 10.93 -32.47
C ILE A 10 5.81 10.56 -31.03
N LEU A 11 6.51 9.44 -30.81
CA LEU A 11 6.97 9.03 -29.48
C LEU A 11 7.96 10.04 -28.87
N THR A 12 8.88 10.56 -29.69
CA THR A 12 9.92 11.50 -29.25
C THR A 12 9.32 12.87 -28.91
N CYS A 13 8.46 13.42 -29.77
CA CYS A 13 7.75 14.67 -29.47
C CYS A 13 6.81 14.53 -28.26
N ARG A 14 6.21 13.35 -28.05
CA ARG A 14 5.40 13.07 -26.85
C ARG A 14 6.25 13.06 -25.59
N LYS A 15 7.41 12.40 -25.60
CA LYS A 15 8.35 12.40 -24.48
C LYS A 15 8.83 13.80 -24.11
N GLN A 16 9.22 14.61 -25.10
CA GLN A 16 9.66 16.00 -24.87
C GLN A 16 8.55 16.90 -24.29
N ARG A 17 7.31 16.77 -24.79
CA ARG A 17 6.16 17.51 -24.21
C ARG A 17 5.90 17.11 -22.76
N PHE A 18 6.04 15.82 -22.47
CA PHE A 18 5.85 15.29 -21.13
C PHE A 18 6.89 15.82 -20.14
N GLU A 19 8.17 15.83 -20.53
CA GLU A 19 9.25 16.41 -19.73
C GLU A 19 9.05 17.90 -19.47
N LYS A 20 8.64 18.66 -20.49
CA LYS A 20 8.34 20.09 -20.36
C LYS A 20 7.20 20.36 -19.38
N ILE A 21 6.06 19.66 -19.54
CA ILE A 21 4.89 19.82 -18.66
C ILE A 21 5.26 19.44 -17.22
N THR A 22 6.05 18.39 -17.03
CA THR A 22 6.51 17.96 -15.69
C THR A 22 7.36 19.04 -15.03
N LYS A 23 8.24 19.71 -15.79
CA LYS A 23 9.05 20.82 -15.31
C LYS A 23 8.20 22.04 -14.96
N ASP A 24 7.26 22.40 -15.82
CA ASP A 24 6.40 23.58 -15.66
C ASP A 24 5.44 23.44 -14.46
N LEU A 25 4.99 22.21 -14.16
CA LEU A 25 4.06 21.94 -13.05
C LEU A 25 4.76 21.64 -11.72
N ARG A 26 6.09 21.67 -11.63
CA ARG A 26 6.85 21.26 -10.44
C ARG A 26 6.42 21.99 -9.16
N VAL A 27 6.27 23.31 -9.24
CA VAL A 27 5.89 24.16 -8.09
C VAL A 27 4.44 23.91 -7.68
N THR A 28 3.51 23.95 -8.65
CA THR A 28 2.09 23.65 -8.43
C THR A 28 1.90 22.27 -7.79
N ARG A 29 2.67 21.29 -8.24
CA ARG A 29 2.68 19.94 -7.71
C ARG A 29 3.12 19.92 -6.25
N ALA A 30 4.23 20.58 -5.90
CA ALA A 30 4.71 20.65 -4.52
C ALA A 30 3.67 21.30 -3.57
N PHE A 31 3.11 22.45 -3.95
CA PHE A 31 2.05 23.10 -3.16
C PHE A 31 0.81 22.23 -3.01
N SER A 32 0.37 21.57 -4.09
CA SER A 32 -0.79 20.67 -4.04
C SER A 32 -0.52 19.47 -3.12
N THR A 33 0.70 18.91 -3.13
CA THR A 33 1.07 17.81 -2.26
C THR A 33 1.04 18.24 -0.79
N ILE A 34 1.68 19.35 -0.45
CA ILE A 34 1.67 19.90 0.92
C ILE A 34 0.23 20.15 1.39
N MET A 35 -0.63 20.72 0.53
CA MET A 35 -2.04 20.93 0.86
C MET A 35 -2.77 19.62 1.16
N GLU A 36 -2.46 18.54 0.43
CA GLU A 36 -3.05 17.22 0.69
C GLU A 36 -2.50 16.60 1.98
N GLU A 37 -1.21 16.75 2.28
CA GLU A 37 -0.63 16.34 3.57
C GLU A 37 -1.32 17.07 4.73
N MET A 38 -1.48 18.40 4.64
CA MET A 38 -2.18 19.21 5.63
C MET A 38 -3.64 18.80 5.82
N LYS A 39 -4.34 18.37 4.76
CA LYS A 39 -5.71 17.85 4.88
C LYS A 39 -5.75 16.52 5.64
N VAL A 40 -4.79 15.64 5.40
CA VAL A 40 -4.70 14.33 6.07
C VAL A 40 -4.35 14.48 7.55
N ILE A 41 -3.49 15.44 7.89
CA ILE A 41 -3.13 15.74 9.28
C ILE A 41 -4.24 16.52 9.99
N GLY A 42 -4.82 17.50 9.28
CA GLY A 42 -5.79 18.48 9.78
C GLY A 42 -7.22 17.97 9.91
N THR A 43 -7.52 16.69 9.63
CA THR A 43 -8.81 16.09 9.97
C THR A 43 -8.97 16.05 11.49
N LYS A 44 -9.56 17.14 12.00
CA LYS A 44 -9.93 17.45 13.39
C LYS A 44 -8.79 17.41 14.40
N THR A 45 -7.94 18.43 14.36
CA THR A 45 -7.37 18.94 15.61
C THR A 45 -8.52 19.38 16.53
N PRO A 46 -8.44 19.19 17.86
CA PRO A 46 -9.30 19.91 18.77
C PRO A 46 -9.01 21.39 18.52
N LYS A 47 -10.02 22.15 18.08
CA LYS A 47 -9.88 23.60 17.98
C LYS A 47 -9.49 24.13 19.37
N LYS A 48 -8.24 24.58 19.53
CA LYS A 48 -7.94 25.60 20.54
C LYS A 48 -8.92 26.75 20.28
N GLY A 49 -9.67 27.11 21.30
CA GLY A 49 -10.81 28.02 21.20
C GLY A 49 -10.42 29.34 20.55
N ASP A 50 -11.12 29.69 19.49
CA ASP A 50 -11.19 31.07 19.04
C ASP A 50 -12.32 31.74 19.81
N GLY A 51 -11.96 32.79 20.54
CA GLY A 51 -12.87 33.57 21.35
C GLY A 51 -13.92 34.26 20.49
N SER A 52 -15.19 33.97 20.78
CA SER A 52 -16.27 34.95 20.64
C SER A 52 -17.34 34.61 21.68
N ASN A 53 -17.55 35.56 22.58
CA ASN A 53 -18.58 35.56 23.61
C ASN A 53 -19.97 35.58 22.96
N ASP A 54 -20.87 34.67 23.31
CA ASP A 54 -21.93 34.98 24.28
C ASP A 54 -22.92 33.81 24.51
N ALA A 55 -23.05 33.48 25.80
CA ALA A 55 -24.21 33.03 26.57
C ALA A 55 -25.09 31.87 26.06
N PHE A 56 -25.08 30.72 26.77
CA PHE A 56 -26.09 30.40 27.80
C PHE A 56 -25.87 29.01 28.44
N ALA A 57 -25.90 28.99 29.78
CA ALA A 57 -26.25 27.88 30.67
C ALA A 57 -25.31 26.66 30.84
N SER A 58 -24.33 26.84 31.72
CA SER A 58 -24.13 26.06 32.97
C SER A 58 -24.37 24.54 32.95
N THR A 59 -23.28 23.77 32.98
CA THR A 59 -22.92 22.90 34.12
C THR A 59 -21.41 22.68 34.08
N GLU A 60 -20.71 23.28 35.03
CA GLU A 60 -19.29 23.02 35.27
C GLU A 60 -19.11 21.56 35.75
N MET A 61 -18.42 20.77 34.94
CA MET A 61 -17.74 19.56 35.40
C MET A 61 -16.30 19.60 34.87
N ASN A 62 -15.43 20.13 35.72
CA ASN A 62 -13.98 19.90 35.87
C ASN A 62 -13.21 19.20 34.73
N GLY A 63 -12.22 19.90 34.15
CA GLY A 63 -10.90 19.33 33.81
C GLY A 63 -10.56 19.09 32.33
N PRO A 64 -9.36 19.51 31.85
CA PRO A 64 -8.86 19.24 30.49
C PRO A 64 -8.01 17.96 30.45
N GLU A 65 -8.61 16.76 30.50
CA GLU A 65 -7.84 15.51 30.50
C GLU A 65 -8.55 14.37 29.79
N ALA A 66 -8.26 14.13 28.51
CA ALA A 66 -8.67 12.89 27.83
C ALA A 66 -7.78 12.46 26.64
N HIS A 67 -6.56 12.98 26.52
CA HIS A 67 -5.57 12.47 25.54
C HIS A 67 -4.33 11.85 26.20
N GLY A 68 -4.30 11.74 27.54
CA GLY A 68 -3.17 11.20 28.31
C GLY A 68 -3.31 9.77 28.86
N VAL A 69 -4.47 9.11 28.71
CA VAL A 69 -4.73 7.88 29.49
C VAL A 69 -4.25 6.60 28.80
N ARG A 70 -4.09 6.58 27.47
CA ARG A 70 -3.71 5.36 26.73
C ARG A 70 -2.52 5.56 25.80
N SER A 71 -1.81 4.46 25.52
CA SER A 71 -0.84 4.39 24.43
C SER A 71 -1.50 4.61 23.06
N PRO A 72 -0.89 5.42 22.17
CA PRO A 72 -1.34 5.51 20.78
C PRO A 72 -1.01 4.21 20.03
N VAL A 73 -1.72 3.95 18.94
CA VAL A 73 -1.60 2.70 18.17
C VAL A 73 -1.23 3.00 16.73
N ILE A 74 -0.21 2.32 16.20
CA ILE A 74 0.04 2.25 14.76
C ILE A 74 -0.36 0.86 14.24
N LEU A 75 -1.19 0.84 13.20
CA LEU A 75 -1.56 -0.34 12.45
C LEU A 75 -0.82 -0.35 11.11
N PHE A 76 0.11 -1.28 10.95
CA PHE A 76 0.75 -1.58 9.67
C PHE A 76 -0.11 -2.56 8.88
N MET A 77 -0.66 -2.13 7.74
CA MET A 77 -1.32 -2.99 6.78
C MET A 77 -0.31 -3.37 5.68
N GLY A 78 0.04 -4.64 5.59
CA GLY A 78 0.96 -5.21 4.63
C GLY A 78 0.30 -6.20 3.67
N GLY A 79 0.90 -6.38 2.49
CA GLY A 79 0.37 -7.28 1.47
C GLY A 79 0.56 -6.73 0.06
N GLY A 80 0.82 -7.62 -0.89
CA GLY A 80 1.06 -7.23 -2.27
C GLY A 80 -0.14 -6.53 -2.91
N MET A 81 0.10 -5.83 -4.02
CA MET A 81 -0.97 -5.10 -4.71
C MET A 81 -2.04 -6.09 -5.19
N GLY A 82 -3.31 -5.73 -5.03
CA GLY A 82 -4.43 -6.63 -5.34
C GLY A 82 -4.69 -7.73 -4.30
N ALA A 83 -3.96 -7.77 -3.18
CA ALA A 83 -4.20 -8.72 -2.09
C ALA A 83 -5.55 -8.55 -1.38
N GLY A 84 -6.24 -7.41 -1.56
CA GLY A 84 -7.52 -7.15 -0.87
C GLY A 84 -7.38 -6.46 0.49
N LYS A 85 -6.29 -5.70 0.71
CA LYS A 85 -6.05 -4.94 1.95
C LYS A 85 -7.24 -4.07 2.37
N SER A 86 -7.81 -3.31 1.44
CA SER A 86 -8.97 -2.45 1.72
C SER A 86 -10.22 -3.24 2.15
N THR A 87 -10.36 -4.51 1.76
CA THR A 87 -11.45 -5.37 2.22
C THR A 87 -11.23 -5.77 3.68
N VAL A 88 -10.00 -6.16 4.03
CA VAL A 88 -9.63 -6.52 5.40
C VAL A 88 -9.70 -5.31 6.33
N LEU A 89 -9.19 -4.15 5.88
CA LEU A 89 -9.24 -2.92 6.65
C LEU A 89 -10.69 -2.56 7.03
N LYS A 90 -11.65 -2.68 6.10
CA LYS A 90 -13.07 -2.43 6.39
C LYS A 90 -13.64 -3.32 7.49
N GLU A 91 -13.13 -4.54 7.66
CA GLU A 91 -13.55 -5.41 8.76
C GLU A 91 -12.86 -5.00 10.06
N ILE A 92 -11.56 -4.71 10.04
CA ILE A 92 -10.81 -4.22 11.22
C ILE A 92 -11.41 -2.93 11.77
N LEU A 93 -11.80 -1.99 10.91
CA LEU A 93 -12.41 -0.73 11.34
C LEU A 93 -13.78 -0.92 12.02
N LYS A 94 -14.38 -2.12 11.98
CA LYS A 94 -15.59 -2.46 12.74
C LYS A 94 -15.27 -3.15 14.08
N GLU A 95 -14.02 -3.56 14.30
CA GLU A 95 -13.60 -4.29 15.50
C GLU A 95 -13.25 -3.34 16.64
N GLY A 96 -13.75 -3.66 17.85
CA GLY A 96 -13.33 -3.13 19.15
C GLY A 96 -12.74 -1.72 19.11
N PHE A 97 -11.45 -1.63 19.41
CA PHE A 97 -10.68 -0.38 19.47
C PHE A 97 -10.80 0.49 18.21
N TRP A 98 -10.67 -0.11 17.03
CA TRP A 98 -10.63 0.63 15.77
C TRP A 98 -11.99 1.22 15.38
N SER A 99 -13.10 0.67 15.86
CA SER A 99 -14.43 1.24 15.61
C SER A 99 -14.59 2.69 16.12
N GLU A 100 -13.92 3.02 17.22
CA GLU A 100 -13.91 4.37 17.80
C GLU A 100 -12.66 5.15 17.38
N ALA A 101 -11.48 4.54 17.42
CA ALA A 101 -10.22 5.22 17.13
C ALA A 101 -10.11 5.67 15.66
N ALA A 102 -10.69 4.92 14.72
CA ALA A 102 -10.54 5.17 13.29
C ALA A 102 -11.06 6.53 12.83
N THR A 103 -12.03 7.13 13.54
CA THR A 103 -12.54 8.46 13.17
C THR A 103 -11.52 9.57 13.37
N ASN A 104 -10.55 9.35 14.27
CA ASN A 104 -9.50 10.31 14.62
C ASN A 104 -8.10 9.83 14.21
N ALA A 105 -7.98 8.60 13.69
CA ALA A 105 -6.73 8.04 13.21
C ALA A 105 -6.28 8.70 11.90
N VAL A 106 -4.97 8.85 11.74
CA VAL A 106 -4.36 9.33 10.50
C VAL A 106 -4.14 8.14 9.56
N VAL A 107 -4.78 8.15 8.39
CA VAL A 107 -4.60 7.10 7.37
C VAL A 107 -3.51 7.53 6.40
N VAL A 108 -2.43 6.76 6.33
CA VAL A 108 -1.29 6.99 5.47
C VAL A 108 -1.30 5.97 4.32
N GLU A 109 -1.64 6.43 3.11
CA GLU A 109 -1.66 5.61 1.89
C GLU A 109 -0.97 6.38 0.75
N ALA A 110 0.20 5.90 0.30
CA ALA A 110 0.93 6.55 -0.80
C ALA A 110 0.12 6.58 -2.11
N ASP A 111 -0.66 5.54 -2.39
CA ASP A 111 -1.52 5.49 -3.58
C ASP A 111 -2.59 6.61 -3.58
N ALA A 112 -3.10 7.03 -2.41
CA ALA A 112 -4.05 8.14 -2.32
C ALA A 112 -3.42 9.47 -2.76
N PHE A 113 -2.14 9.70 -2.43
CA PHE A 113 -1.41 10.88 -2.89
C PHE A 113 -1.18 10.84 -4.41
N LYS A 114 -0.86 9.67 -4.99
CA LYS A 114 -0.74 9.51 -6.45
C LYS A 114 -2.00 9.92 -7.18
N GLU A 115 -3.17 9.53 -6.67
CA GLU A 115 -4.45 9.85 -7.32
C GLU A 115 -4.81 11.32 -7.23
N ARG A 116 -4.27 12.05 -6.25
CA ARG A 116 -4.52 13.47 -6.08
C ARG A 116 -3.54 14.34 -6.87
N ASP A 117 -2.39 13.78 -7.24
CA ASP A 117 -1.35 14.42 -8.03
C ASP A 117 -1.88 15.03 -9.34
N VAL A 118 -1.55 16.31 -9.57
CA VAL A 118 -2.02 17.09 -10.71
C VAL A 118 -1.58 16.50 -12.06
N ILE A 119 -0.38 15.92 -12.13
CA ILE A 119 0.16 15.29 -13.33
C ILE A 119 -0.56 13.95 -13.56
N TYR A 120 -0.72 13.15 -12.51
CA TYR A 120 -1.45 11.88 -12.60
C TYR A 120 -2.90 12.09 -13.08
N LYS A 121 -3.62 13.06 -12.50
CA LYS A 121 -4.99 13.41 -12.94
C LYS A 121 -5.02 13.87 -14.39
N ALA A 122 -4.14 14.79 -14.79
CA ALA A 122 -4.13 15.34 -16.15
C ALA A 122 -3.90 14.25 -17.21
N LEU A 123 -2.98 13.32 -16.91
CA LEU A 123 -2.62 12.23 -17.81
C LEU A 123 -3.65 11.10 -17.79
N ASN A 124 -4.29 10.81 -16.67
CA ASN A 124 -5.36 9.81 -16.62
C ASN A 124 -6.64 10.29 -17.35
N LEU A 125 -6.86 11.62 -17.40
CA LEU A 125 -7.97 12.24 -18.13
C LEU A 125 -7.72 12.34 -19.65
N LYS A 126 -6.47 12.58 -20.09
CA LYS A 126 -6.14 12.87 -21.50
C LYS A 126 -5.23 11.84 -22.18
N GLY A 127 -4.68 10.89 -21.44
CA GLY A 127 -3.68 9.93 -21.91
C GLY A 127 -4.29 8.68 -22.55
N HIS A 128 -3.53 8.05 -23.43
CA HIS A 128 -3.86 6.72 -23.95
C HIS A 128 -3.51 5.64 -22.92
N HIS A 129 -4.12 4.45 -23.01
CA HIS A 129 -3.84 3.33 -22.08
C HIS A 129 -2.35 2.97 -21.95
N ASN A 130 -1.55 3.21 -22.99
CA ASN A 130 -0.11 2.96 -23.00
C ASN A 130 0.69 3.91 -22.09
N ASP A 131 0.14 5.09 -21.75
CA ASP A 131 0.83 6.12 -20.97
C ASP A 131 0.61 5.94 -19.45
N MET A 132 -0.25 4.99 -19.06
CA MET A 132 -0.70 4.84 -17.67
C MET A 132 0.39 4.31 -16.73
N LEU A 133 1.21 3.37 -17.21
CA LEU A 133 2.33 2.80 -16.43
C LEU A 133 3.46 3.83 -16.22
N PRO A 134 4.02 4.48 -17.27
CA PRO A 134 5.03 5.52 -17.10
C PRO A 134 4.57 6.66 -16.18
N THR A 135 3.29 7.03 -16.26
CA THR A 135 2.71 8.08 -15.41
C THR A 135 2.71 7.70 -13.93
N ALA A 136 2.28 6.47 -13.61
CA ALA A 136 2.24 5.98 -12.23
C ALA A 136 3.65 5.91 -11.61
N GLU A 137 4.66 5.61 -12.42
CA GLU A 137 6.06 5.55 -11.99
C GLU A 137 6.66 6.92 -11.76
N LEU A 138 6.36 7.90 -12.62
CA LEU A 138 6.79 9.28 -12.45
C LEU A 138 6.34 9.87 -11.10
N VAL A 139 5.11 9.55 -10.69
CA VAL A 139 4.54 10.11 -9.46
C VAL A 139 4.87 9.31 -8.20
N HIS A 140 5.53 8.17 -8.35
CA HIS A 140 5.77 7.24 -7.27
C HIS A 140 6.59 7.85 -6.12
N GLN A 141 7.76 8.42 -6.42
CA GLN A 141 8.64 8.95 -5.37
C GLN A 141 7.95 10.05 -4.55
N MET A 142 7.38 11.05 -5.22
CA MET A 142 6.67 12.15 -4.56
C MET A 142 5.53 11.67 -3.65
N SER A 143 4.78 10.66 -4.09
CA SER A 143 3.70 10.10 -3.27
C SER A 143 4.20 9.31 -2.06
N THR A 144 5.34 8.64 -2.20
CA THR A 144 6.00 7.92 -1.10
C THR A 144 6.59 8.91 -0.09
N ASP A 145 7.18 10.00 -0.57
CA ASP A 145 7.73 11.06 0.26
C ASP A 145 6.61 11.75 1.05
N ALA A 146 5.49 12.09 0.39
CA ALA A 146 4.32 12.69 1.04
C ALA A 146 3.71 11.77 2.11
N ALA A 147 3.59 10.48 1.81
CA ALA A 147 3.12 9.51 2.79
C ALA A 147 4.08 9.40 3.99
N SER A 148 5.39 9.42 3.76
CA SER A 148 6.41 9.39 4.81
C SER A 148 6.40 10.66 5.68
N SER A 149 6.18 11.82 5.05
CA SER A 149 6.01 13.12 5.71
C SER A 149 4.82 13.10 6.68
N VAL A 150 3.66 12.65 6.21
CA VAL A 150 2.46 12.50 7.06
C VAL A 150 2.69 11.47 8.16
N LEU A 151 3.35 10.36 7.87
CA LEU A 151 3.63 9.32 8.85
C LEU A 151 4.45 9.85 10.02
N VAL A 152 5.62 10.45 9.75
CA VAL A 152 6.49 10.94 10.83
C VAL A 152 5.83 12.09 11.60
N THR A 153 5.08 12.95 10.92
CA THR A 153 4.34 14.04 11.58
C THR A 153 3.27 13.50 12.52
N ALA A 154 2.42 12.58 12.05
CA ALA A 154 1.35 12.00 12.86
C ALA A 154 1.90 11.20 14.07
N LEU A 155 3.01 10.50 13.87
CA LEU A 155 3.68 9.76 14.94
C LEU A 155 4.33 10.69 15.97
N ASN A 156 5.03 11.74 15.51
CA ASN A 156 5.56 12.77 16.40
C ASN A 156 4.46 13.42 17.22
N ASP A 157 3.24 13.56 16.67
CA ASP A 157 2.08 14.12 17.37
C ASP A 157 1.44 13.15 18.38
N GLY A 158 1.79 11.86 18.37
CA GLY A 158 1.17 10.86 19.26
C GLY A 158 -0.22 10.43 18.79
N ARG A 159 -0.53 10.56 17.50
CA ARG A 159 -1.83 10.16 16.92
C ARG A 159 -1.89 8.65 16.68
N ASP A 160 -3.09 8.07 16.71
CA ASP A 160 -3.26 6.74 16.14
C ASP A 160 -3.07 6.81 14.62
N VAL A 161 -2.37 5.83 14.05
CA VAL A 161 -1.99 5.81 12.64
C VAL A 161 -2.40 4.48 12.01
N ILE A 162 -2.95 4.54 10.80
CA ILE A 162 -3.15 3.37 9.94
C ILE A 162 -2.28 3.56 8.71
N MET A 163 -1.26 2.73 8.56
CA MET A 163 -0.35 2.78 7.42
C MET A 163 -0.68 1.68 6.43
N ASP A 164 -1.22 2.06 5.26
CA ASP A 164 -1.49 1.15 4.15
C ASP A 164 -0.30 1.11 3.18
N GLY A 165 0.46 0.01 3.26
CA GLY A 165 1.63 -0.22 2.44
C GLY A 165 1.67 -1.63 1.85
N THR A 166 2.64 -1.88 0.98
CA THR A 166 2.96 -3.26 0.58
C THR A 166 3.80 -3.98 1.63
N LEU A 167 4.62 -3.21 2.37
CA LEU A 167 5.65 -3.69 3.30
C LEU A 167 6.62 -4.69 2.65
N ALA A 168 6.86 -4.52 1.35
CA ALA A 168 7.74 -5.39 0.56
C ALA A 168 9.24 -5.06 0.70
N TRP A 169 9.61 -4.12 1.56
CA TRP A 169 10.98 -3.65 1.72
C TRP A 169 11.35 -3.65 3.20
N GLU A 170 12.19 -4.61 3.60
CA GLU A 170 12.53 -4.87 5.00
C GLU A 170 13.21 -3.70 5.72
N PRO A 171 14.25 -3.05 5.14
CA PRO A 171 14.96 -1.99 5.85
C PRO A 171 14.04 -0.82 6.22
N PHE A 172 13.11 -0.48 5.34
CA PHE A 172 12.11 0.55 5.61
C PHE A 172 11.21 0.17 6.78
N PHE A 173 10.69 -1.07 6.83
CA PHE A 173 9.85 -1.52 7.93
C PHE A 173 10.61 -1.52 9.26
N GLU A 174 11.83 -2.08 9.29
CA GLU A 174 12.65 -2.16 10.49
C GLU A 174 13.01 -0.79 11.05
N GLN A 175 13.48 0.12 10.19
CA GLN A 175 13.78 1.50 10.60
C GLN A 175 12.52 2.22 11.09
N THR A 176 11.36 1.99 10.46
CA THR A 176 10.09 2.59 10.89
C THR A 176 9.65 2.06 12.25
N VAL A 177 9.74 0.76 12.50
CA VAL A 177 9.43 0.20 13.82
C VAL A 177 10.40 0.73 14.88
N ALA A 178 11.71 0.77 14.59
CA ALA A 178 12.69 1.34 15.50
C ALA A 178 12.38 2.80 15.86
N MET A 179 12.03 3.62 14.86
CA MET A 179 11.55 4.99 15.07
C MET A 179 10.31 5.02 15.96
N VAL A 180 9.26 4.26 15.62
CA VAL A 180 7.99 4.23 16.39
C VAL A 180 8.22 3.83 17.85
N ARG A 181 9.14 2.90 18.12
CA ARG A 181 9.48 2.48 19.49
C ARG A 181 10.18 3.59 20.28
N ASP A 182 10.87 4.50 19.61
CA ASP A 182 11.70 5.54 20.24
C ASP A 182 11.06 6.94 20.23
N ILE A 183 10.05 7.17 19.38
CA ILE A 183 9.43 8.49 19.15
C ILE A 183 8.74 9.10 20.38
N HIS A 184 8.50 8.29 21.41
CA HIS A 184 7.94 8.77 22.67
C HIS A 184 8.97 9.53 23.53
N ASN A 185 10.27 9.39 23.23
CA ASN A 185 11.38 10.08 23.89
C ASN A 185 12.13 11.06 22.97
N HIS A 186 11.93 10.99 21.65
CA HIS A 186 12.66 11.81 20.69
C HIS A 186 11.76 12.24 19.52
N ARG A 187 11.97 13.44 18.98
CA ARG A 187 11.39 13.82 17.68
C ARG A 187 12.20 13.24 16.53
N TYR A 188 11.47 12.90 15.47
CA TYR A 188 12.04 12.41 14.22
C TYR A 188 11.65 13.28 13.03
N ARG A 189 12.45 13.24 11.98
CA ARG A 189 12.14 13.79 10.66
C ARG A 189 12.44 12.77 9.58
N MET A 190 11.98 13.05 8.36
CA MET A 190 12.37 12.25 7.20
C MET A 190 13.87 12.30 6.97
N GLY A 191 14.48 11.13 6.84
CA GLY A 191 15.82 10.99 6.30
C GLY A 191 15.85 11.08 4.78
N ILE A 192 17.02 10.84 4.20
CA ILE A 192 17.23 10.93 2.75
C ILE A 192 16.55 9.81 1.93
N GLY A 193 16.02 8.78 2.60
CA GLY A 193 15.44 7.59 2.00
C GLY A 193 16.50 6.64 1.44
N TYR A 194 16.13 5.89 0.40
CA TYR A 194 17.03 5.04 -0.38
C TYR A 194 17.63 5.84 -1.54
N LYS A 195 18.95 5.98 -1.56
CA LYS A 195 19.70 6.62 -2.65
C LYS A 195 20.90 5.79 -3.04
N VAL A 196 21.13 5.69 -4.34
CA VAL A 196 22.35 5.10 -4.92
C VAL A 196 23.18 6.24 -5.49
N SER A 197 24.39 6.41 -4.97
CA SER A 197 25.35 7.40 -5.44
C SER A 197 25.96 6.98 -6.79
N GLU A 198 26.62 7.92 -7.49
CA GLU A 198 27.24 7.65 -8.81
C GLU A 198 28.33 6.58 -8.75
N ASP A 199 28.99 6.42 -7.60
CA ASP A 199 29.99 5.39 -7.31
C ASP A 199 29.37 4.02 -6.96
N GLY A 200 28.04 3.91 -6.95
CA GLY A 200 27.31 2.70 -6.58
C GLY A 200 27.10 2.52 -5.08
N THR A 201 27.57 3.45 -4.23
CA THR A 201 27.35 3.40 -2.79
C THR A 201 25.87 3.58 -2.48
N ILE A 202 25.30 2.67 -1.69
CA ILE A 202 23.91 2.73 -1.25
C ILE A 202 23.86 3.46 0.09
N ASN A 203 23.09 4.55 0.14
CA ASN A 203 22.75 5.22 1.39
C ASN A 203 21.24 5.06 1.63
N GLU A 204 20.89 4.38 2.71
CA GLU A 204 19.53 4.00 3.04
C GLU A 204 19.20 4.41 4.48
N ASN A 205 18.64 5.61 4.63
CA ASN A 205 18.21 6.14 5.91
C ASN A 205 16.86 6.83 5.77
N TYR A 206 15.80 6.23 6.32
CA TYR A 206 14.44 6.74 6.19
C TYR A 206 14.06 7.75 7.26
N TRP A 207 14.68 7.68 8.44
CA TRP A 207 14.29 8.47 9.60
C TRP A 207 15.50 9.01 10.34
N GLU A 208 15.48 10.30 10.65
CA GLU A 208 16.55 10.96 11.40
C GLU A 208 16.01 11.50 12.71
N LYS A 209 16.73 11.24 13.82
CA LYS A 209 16.47 11.91 15.09
C LYS A 209 16.77 13.39 14.95
N VAL A 210 15.84 14.24 15.41
CA VAL A 210 16.09 15.66 15.57
C VAL A 210 16.95 15.82 16.84
N LYS A 211 17.97 16.67 16.78
CA LYS A 211 18.83 16.92 17.95
C LYS A 211 18.16 17.93 18.87
N ASP A 212 18.35 17.79 20.17
CA ASP A 212 17.74 18.65 21.19
C ASP A 212 18.05 20.15 20.98
N ASP A 213 19.23 20.48 20.43
CA ASP A 213 19.63 21.87 20.13
C ASP A 213 18.89 22.50 18.94
N ASP A 214 18.22 21.69 18.11
CA ASP A 214 17.49 22.13 16.91
C ASP A 214 15.97 22.31 17.19
N GLU A 215 15.51 22.15 18.43
CA GLU A 215 14.09 22.25 18.80
C GLU A 215 13.71 23.68 19.28
N GLU A 216 12.76 24.32 18.59
CA GLU A 216 12.16 25.59 19.03
C GLU A 216 11.13 25.40 20.17
N GLU A 217 10.68 24.16 20.41
CA GLU A 217 9.65 23.80 21.40
C GLU A 217 10.15 22.70 22.33
N GLU A 218 9.81 22.78 23.62
CA GLU A 218 10.14 21.78 24.63
C GLU A 218 9.50 20.41 24.30
N PHE A 219 10.31 19.36 24.20
CA PHE A 219 9.83 17.99 23.98
C PHE A 219 9.00 17.51 25.19
N ILE A 220 7.74 17.15 24.93
CA ILE A 220 6.86 16.56 25.93
C ILE A 220 6.87 15.04 25.73
N PRO A 221 7.42 14.24 26.66
CA PRO A 221 7.40 12.79 26.58
C PRO A 221 5.97 12.24 26.46
N LYS A 222 5.82 11.20 25.63
CA LYS A 222 4.52 10.59 25.31
C LYS A 222 4.45 9.15 25.80
N ASN A 223 3.25 8.57 25.78
CA ASN A 223 3.11 7.14 25.97
C ASN A 223 3.73 6.38 24.77
N PRO A 224 4.43 5.26 25.01
CA PRO A 224 4.98 4.45 23.93
C PRO A 224 3.86 3.88 23.05
N TYR A 225 4.12 3.81 21.75
CA TYR A 225 3.19 3.23 20.77
C TYR A 225 3.00 1.73 20.95
N ARG A 226 1.75 1.27 20.83
CA ARG A 226 1.45 -0.13 20.51
C ARG A 226 1.52 -0.30 19.00
N ILE A 227 2.20 -1.36 18.55
CA ILE A 227 2.43 -1.66 17.14
C ILE A 227 1.67 -2.92 16.75
N GLU A 228 0.71 -2.77 15.83
CA GLU A 228 -0.09 -3.85 15.27
C GLU A 228 0.28 -4.08 13.80
N LEU A 229 0.42 -5.34 13.38
CA LEU A 229 0.69 -5.73 12.00
C LEU A 229 -0.46 -6.56 11.46
N VAL A 230 -0.93 -6.23 10.26
CA VAL A 230 -1.91 -7.02 9.52
C VAL A 230 -1.33 -7.36 8.16
N GLY A 231 -1.04 -8.64 7.95
CA GLY A 231 -0.71 -9.17 6.64
C GLY A 231 -1.95 -9.61 5.88
N VAL A 232 -1.99 -9.29 4.59
CA VAL A 232 -3.05 -9.74 3.69
C VAL A 232 -2.43 -10.45 2.50
N VAL A 233 -2.79 -11.72 2.35
CA VAL A 233 -2.33 -12.58 1.25
C VAL A 233 -3.49 -13.06 0.40
N CYS A 234 -3.21 -13.30 -0.87
CA CYS A 234 -4.11 -14.03 -1.75
C CYS A 234 -3.30 -14.79 -2.80
N ASP A 235 -3.97 -15.71 -3.46
CA ASP A 235 -3.44 -16.43 -4.60
C ASP A 235 -2.89 -15.46 -5.66
N PRO A 236 -1.72 -15.72 -6.25
CA PRO A 236 -1.06 -14.79 -7.16
C PRO A 236 -1.89 -14.56 -8.44
N PHE A 237 -2.62 -15.56 -8.93
CA PHE A 237 -3.51 -15.39 -10.08
C PHE A 237 -4.68 -14.45 -9.75
N LEU A 238 -5.24 -14.55 -8.54
CA LEU A 238 -6.26 -13.59 -8.07
C LEU A 238 -5.71 -12.18 -7.98
N ALA A 239 -4.51 -12.00 -7.41
CA ALA A 239 -3.88 -10.70 -7.30
C ALA A 239 -3.73 -10.03 -8.67
N VAL A 240 -3.15 -10.74 -9.64
CA VAL A 240 -2.95 -10.24 -11.00
C VAL A 240 -4.29 -9.93 -11.68
N THR A 241 -5.26 -10.84 -11.58
CA THR A 241 -6.61 -10.62 -12.15
C THR A 241 -7.29 -9.39 -11.56
N ARG A 242 -7.17 -9.17 -10.24
CA ARG A 242 -7.68 -7.96 -9.56
C ARG A 242 -6.95 -6.71 -10.03
N GLY A 243 -5.64 -6.79 -10.23
CA GLY A 243 -4.82 -5.71 -10.79
C GLY A 243 -5.28 -5.31 -12.19
N ILE A 244 -5.49 -6.28 -13.08
CA ILE A 244 -6.00 -6.06 -14.45
C ILE A 244 -7.41 -5.46 -14.42
N ARG A 245 -8.32 -6.00 -13.60
CA ARG A 245 -9.67 -5.43 -13.44
C ARG A 245 -9.62 -3.99 -12.96
N ARG A 246 -8.75 -3.68 -12.00
CA ARG A 246 -8.55 -2.31 -11.51
C ARG A 246 -8.00 -1.39 -12.61
N ALA A 247 -7.09 -1.87 -13.45
CA ALA A 247 -6.59 -1.14 -14.60
C ALA A 247 -7.71 -0.77 -15.58
N ILE A 248 -8.65 -1.69 -15.82
CA ILE A 248 -9.79 -1.49 -16.72
C ILE A 248 -10.83 -0.54 -16.09
N SER A 249 -11.25 -0.81 -14.85
CA SER A 249 -12.38 -0.12 -14.22
C SER A 249 -12.05 1.28 -13.72
N VAL A 250 -10.87 1.47 -13.12
CA VAL A 250 -10.51 2.75 -12.47
C VAL A 250 -9.24 3.36 -13.06
N LYS A 251 -8.76 2.84 -14.19
CA LYS A 251 -7.53 3.32 -14.85
C LYS A 251 -6.35 3.40 -13.87
N ARG A 252 -6.16 2.34 -13.06
CA ARG A 252 -4.99 2.17 -12.19
C ARG A 252 -4.28 0.84 -12.47
N ALA A 253 -3.24 0.88 -13.30
CA ALA A 253 -2.46 -0.28 -13.71
C ALA A 253 -1.20 -0.38 -12.90
N VAL A 254 -0.75 -1.62 -12.73
CA VAL A 254 0.56 -1.93 -12.19
C VAL A 254 1.17 -3.00 -13.09
N ARG A 255 2.48 -2.93 -13.32
CA ARG A 255 3.21 -3.99 -14.00
C ARG A 255 3.07 -5.29 -13.21
N VAL A 256 2.76 -6.38 -13.91
CA VAL A 256 2.59 -7.70 -13.31
C VAL A 256 3.85 -8.12 -12.55
N ASN A 257 5.03 -7.94 -13.14
CA ASN A 257 6.31 -8.21 -12.48
C ASN A 257 6.46 -7.46 -11.14
N SER A 258 6.21 -6.15 -11.11
CA SER A 258 6.27 -5.35 -9.88
C SER A 258 5.24 -5.81 -8.84
N GLN A 259 4.05 -6.25 -9.29
CA GLN A 259 3.03 -6.84 -8.44
C GLN A 259 3.49 -8.15 -7.83
N LEU A 260 3.99 -9.10 -8.61
CA LEU A 260 4.49 -10.39 -8.12
C LEU A 260 5.69 -10.23 -7.19
N LYS A 261 6.67 -9.38 -7.56
CA LYS A 261 7.79 -8.99 -6.69
C LYS A 261 7.33 -8.51 -5.32
N SER A 262 6.32 -7.63 -5.30
CA SER A 262 5.77 -7.10 -4.05
C SER A 262 5.14 -8.19 -3.19
N HIS A 263 4.42 -9.14 -3.78
CA HIS A 263 3.85 -10.27 -3.05
C HIS A 263 4.94 -11.19 -2.49
N LYS A 264 5.91 -11.56 -3.33
CA LYS A 264 7.02 -12.46 -2.96
C LYS A 264 7.87 -11.88 -1.84
N ARG A 265 8.27 -10.61 -1.95
CA ARG A 265 9.05 -9.94 -0.91
C ARG A 265 8.29 -9.82 0.40
N PHE A 266 7.02 -9.40 0.36
CA PHE A 266 6.18 -9.34 1.56
C PHE A 266 6.02 -10.71 2.22
N ALA A 267 5.74 -11.75 1.45
CA ALA A 267 5.56 -13.10 1.98
C ALA A 267 6.83 -13.68 2.64
N ASN A 268 8.00 -13.35 2.10
CA ASN A 268 9.29 -13.72 2.69
C ASN A 268 9.59 -12.92 3.97
N ALA A 269 9.27 -11.63 4.00
CA ALA A 269 9.56 -10.75 5.14
C ALA A 269 8.56 -10.87 6.30
N PHE A 270 7.30 -11.23 6.03
CA PHE A 270 6.22 -11.22 7.04
C PHE A 270 6.55 -12.00 8.32
N PRO A 271 7.12 -13.23 8.30
CA PRO A 271 7.49 -13.94 9.52
C PRO A 271 8.48 -13.14 10.39
N LYS A 272 9.48 -12.50 9.76
CA LYS A 272 10.45 -11.65 10.44
C LYS A 272 9.78 -10.43 11.06
N TYR A 273 8.85 -9.80 10.35
CA TYR A 273 8.10 -8.64 10.85
C TYR A 273 7.30 -8.94 12.12
N CYS A 274 6.78 -10.17 12.26
CA CYS A 274 6.02 -10.58 13.44
C CYS A 274 6.86 -10.52 14.73
N HIS A 275 8.19 -10.53 14.65
CA HIS A 275 9.07 -10.41 15.82
C HIS A 275 9.32 -8.96 16.28
N PHE A 276 8.97 -7.96 15.46
CA PHE A 276 9.21 -6.55 15.77
C PHE A 276 7.98 -5.84 16.39
N VAL A 277 6.80 -6.46 16.29
CA VAL A 277 5.50 -5.84 16.61
C VAL A 277 4.85 -6.48 17.84
N ASP A 278 3.88 -5.79 18.45
CA ASP A 278 3.20 -6.29 19.66
C ASP A 278 2.12 -7.33 19.33
N SER A 279 1.52 -7.23 18.15
CA SER A 279 0.58 -8.23 17.64
C SER A 279 0.62 -8.28 16.13
N ALA A 280 0.41 -9.47 15.56
CA ALA A 280 0.28 -9.65 14.13
C ALA A 280 -0.93 -10.52 13.79
N LYS A 281 -1.61 -10.20 12.68
CA LYS A 281 -2.70 -11.00 12.10
C LYS A 281 -2.42 -11.26 10.64
N LEU A 282 -2.77 -12.45 10.13
CA LEU A 282 -2.64 -12.79 8.70
C LEU A 282 -4.00 -13.19 8.12
N TYR A 283 -4.44 -12.50 7.07
CA TYR A 283 -5.70 -12.75 6.39
C TYR A 283 -5.46 -13.34 4.99
N CYS A 284 -6.26 -14.33 4.60
CA CYS A 284 -6.35 -14.80 3.22
C CYS A 284 -7.64 -14.31 2.57
N THR A 285 -7.52 -13.68 1.39
CA THR A 285 -8.69 -13.16 0.65
C THR A 285 -9.03 -13.99 -0.58
N ASN A 286 -8.72 -15.30 -0.56
CA ASN A 286 -9.08 -16.20 -1.66
C ASN A 286 -10.59 -16.47 -1.74
N GLY A 287 -11.28 -16.39 -0.60
CA GLY A 287 -12.74 -16.54 -0.53
C GLY A 287 -13.48 -15.46 -1.32
N ILE A 288 -14.57 -15.85 -1.98
CA ILE A 288 -15.48 -14.92 -2.67
C ILE A 288 -16.77 -14.85 -1.87
N GLY A 289 -17.18 -13.63 -1.48
CA GLY A 289 -18.48 -13.38 -0.85
C GLY A 289 -18.55 -13.67 0.65
N ALA A 290 -17.48 -14.18 1.27
CA ALA A 290 -17.35 -14.31 2.72
C ALA A 290 -16.29 -13.32 3.25
N PRO A 291 -16.49 -12.72 4.44
CA PRO A 291 -15.49 -11.88 5.07
C PRO A 291 -14.25 -12.71 5.41
N PRO A 292 -13.03 -12.21 5.15
CA PRO A 292 -11.80 -12.95 5.43
C PRO A 292 -11.63 -13.09 6.94
N LYS A 293 -11.29 -14.30 7.40
CA LYS A 293 -10.96 -14.54 8.81
C LYS A 293 -9.43 -14.53 9.03
N PRO A 294 -8.94 -13.94 10.13
CA PRO A 294 -7.51 -13.89 10.42
C PRO A 294 -6.99 -15.17 11.06
N ILE A 295 -5.71 -15.42 10.85
CA ILE A 295 -4.85 -16.12 11.81
C ILE A 295 -4.27 -15.07 12.76
N GLU A 296 -4.42 -15.26 14.07
CA GLU A 296 -3.65 -14.48 15.05
C GLU A 296 -2.24 -15.06 15.18
N TRP A 297 -1.24 -14.20 15.04
CA TRP A 297 0.17 -14.55 15.23
C TRP A 297 0.62 -13.97 16.58
N LYS A 298 0.77 -14.85 17.58
CA LYS A 298 1.23 -14.49 18.93
C LYS A 298 2.63 -15.04 19.16
N GLY A 299 3.66 -14.21 18.96
CA GLY A 299 5.04 -14.56 19.28
C GLY A 299 5.74 -15.49 18.28
N VAL A 300 6.81 -16.15 18.74
CA VAL A 300 7.69 -17.02 17.94
C VAL A 300 7.02 -18.35 17.58
N ASP A 301 6.14 -18.83 18.46
CA ASP A 301 5.37 -20.04 18.25
C ASP A 301 3.93 -19.66 17.89
N CYS A 302 3.60 -19.79 16.60
CA CYS A 302 2.19 -19.87 16.24
C CYS A 302 1.63 -21.09 16.97
N ASN A 303 0.70 -20.90 17.91
CA ASN A 303 -0.19 -21.97 18.34
C ASN A 303 -1.12 -22.27 17.16
N LEU A 304 -0.57 -22.94 16.14
CA LEU A 304 -1.30 -23.41 14.98
C LEU A 304 -2.26 -24.46 15.49
N MET A 305 -3.55 -24.17 15.38
CA MET A 305 -4.55 -25.21 15.51
C MET A 305 -4.46 -25.99 14.19
N GLU A 306 -3.83 -27.18 14.21
CA GLU A 306 -3.55 -27.98 13.01
C GLU A 306 -4.80 -28.34 12.19
N ASP A 307 -6.00 -28.12 12.74
CA ASP A 307 -7.29 -28.41 12.13
C ASP A 307 -8.10 -27.19 11.64
N ASP A 308 -7.62 -25.95 11.80
CA ASP A 308 -8.35 -24.76 11.35
C ASP A 308 -8.17 -24.54 9.82
N PRO A 309 -9.24 -24.68 9.00
CA PRO A 309 -9.14 -24.56 7.56
C PRO A 309 -8.69 -23.17 7.09
N ASP A 310 -9.06 -22.11 7.82
CA ASP A 310 -8.66 -20.74 7.50
C ASP A 310 -7.16 -20.56 7.78
N GLN A 311 -6.65 -21.19 8.84
CA GLN A 311 -5.22 -21.18 9.17
C GLN A 311 -4.37 -21.88 8.11
N ILE A 312 -4.79 -23.09 7.75
CA ILE A 312 -4.15 -23.87 6.69
C ILE A 312 -4.13 -23.07 5.38
N GLN A 313 -5.23 -22.37 5.07
CA GLN A 313 -5.36 -21.61 3.83
C GLN A 313 -4.45 -20.37 3.78
N CYS A 314 -4.31 -19.57 4.86
CA CYS A 314 -3.38 -18.44 4.83
C CYS A 314 -1.93 -18.90 4.78
N LEU A 315 -1.55 -19.93 5.55
CA LEU A 315 -0.19 -20.48 5.54
C LEU A 315 0.19 -21.06 4.17
N LYS A 316 -0.72 -21.84 3.57
CA LYS A 316 -0.54 -22.36 2.20
C LYS A 316 -0.35 -21.21 1.21
N CYS A 317 -1.18 -20.17 1.30
CA CYS A 317 -1.08 -19.00 0.44
C CYS A 317 0.24 -18.27 0.63
N LEU A 318 0.66 -18.04 1.88
CA LEU A 318 1.92 -17.39 2.21
C LEU A 318 3.11 -18.17 1.63
N ASN A 319 3.13 -19.50 1.78
CA ASN A 319 4.19 -20.34 1.23
C ASN A 319 4.22 -20.33 -0.30
N ILE A 320 3.06 -20.41 -0.96
CA ILE A 320 2.98 -20.24 -2.43
C ILE A 320 3.63 -18.92 -2.85
N LEU A 321 3.28 -17.82 -2.17
CA LEU A 321 3.80 -16.48 -2.50
C LEU A 321 5.30 -16.35 -2.29
N LYS A 322 5.93 -17.09 -1.37
CA LYS A 322 7.39 -17.08 -1.19
C LYS A 322 8.12 -17.62 -2.43
N ASP A 323 7.52 -18.60 -3.09
CA ASP A 323 8.16 -19.38 -4.15
C ASP A 323 7.69 -19.02 -5.57
N ILE A 324 6.73 -18.09 -5.74
CA ILE A 324 6.26 -17.70 -7.09
C ILE A 324 7.40 -17.24 -7.99
N ASN A 325 7.24 -17.49 -9.30
CA ASN A 325 8.07 -16.87 -10.32
C ASN A 325 7.58 -15.43 -10.54
N ASP A 326 8.33 -14.46 -10.04
CA ASP A 326 8.00 -13.05 -10.15
C ASP A 326 8.31 -12.45 -11.53
N GLU A 327 9.03 -13.18 -12.38
CA GLU A 327 9.29 -12.86 -13.80
C GLU A 327 8.33 -13.59 -14.75
N ALA A 328 7.31 -14.29 -14.24
CA ALA A 328 6.37 -15.05 -15.07
C ALA A 328 5.66 -14.16 -16.11
N ASP A 329 5.70 -14.60 -17.37
CA ASP A 329 4.99 -13.96 -18.47
C ASP A 329 3.65 -14.64 -18.81
N SER A 330 3.44 -15.84 -18.26
CA SER A 330 2.26 -16.67 -18.49
C SER A 330 1.78 -17.34 -17.20
N ILE A 331 0.51 -17.75 -17.19
CA ILE A 331 -0.09 -18.44 -16.04
C ILE A 331 0.58 -19.79 -15.74
N ASN A 332 1.18 -20.43 -16.75
CA ASN A 332 1.85 -21.72 -16.60
C ASN A 332 3.17 -21.60 -15.82
N GLU A 333 3.79 -20.42 -15.85
CA GLU A 333 5.06 -20.13 -15.19
C GLU A 333 4.87 -19.52 -13.79
N LEU A 334 3.66 -19.08 -13.45
CA LEU A 334 3.39 -18.29 -12.25
C LEU A 334 3.75 -19.02 -10.95
N TYR A 335 3.50 -20.33 -10.89
CA TYR A 335 3.71 -21.16 -9.72
C TYR A 335 5.01 -21.97 -9.87
N ALA A 336 5.77 -22.11 -8.79
CA ALA A 336 6.96 -22.97 -8.78
C ALA A 336 6.63 -24.44 -9.08
N ASP A 337 5.50 -24.94 -8.57
CA ASP A 337 4.96 -26.27 -8.92
C ASP A 337 3.81 -26.10 -9.92
N PRO A 338 3.96 -26.53 -11.19
CA PRO A 338 2.89 -26.47 -12.19
C PRO A 338 1.62 -27.24 -11.77
N LYS A 339 1.73 -28.23 -10.87
CA LYS A 339 0.57 -28.97 -10.35
C LYS A 339 -0.36 -28.09 -9.51
N MET A 340 0.12 -26.95 -9.00
CA MET A 340 -0.72 -25.97 -8.31
C MET A 340 -1.86 -25.46 -9.19
N LEU A 341 -1.61 -25.30 -10.49
CA LEU A 341 -2.63 -24.84 -11.43
C LEU A 341 -3.64 -25.96 -11.76
N THR A 342 -3.16 -27.19 -11.95
CA THR A 342 -3.96 -28.33 -12.39
C THR A 342 -4.73 -29.04 -11.27
N ASN A 343 -4.37 -28.80 -10.01
CA ASN A 343 -5.08 -29.34 -8.86
C ASN A 343 -6.59 -28.98 -8.93
N PRO A 344 -7.52 -29.94 -8.78
CA PRO A 344 -8.97 -29.66 -8.79
C PRO A 344 -9.40 -28.56 -7.83
N ASP A 345 -8.70 -28.43 -6.69
CA ASP A 345 -8.96 -27.41 -5.68
C ASP A 345 -8.30 -26.06 -5.95
N SER A 346 -7.57 -25.92 -7.05
CA SER A 346 -6.89 -24.68 -7.43
C SER A 346 -7.89 -23.55 -7.66
N VAL A 347 -7.42 -22.33 -7.38
CA VAL A 347 -8.21 -21.12 -7.64
C VAL A 347 -8.53 -20.97 -9.13
N TRP A 348 -7.61 -21.41 -10.00
CA TRP A 348 -7.82 -21.45 -11.44
C TRP A 348 -9.00 -22.35 -11.82
N ASN A 349 -9.07 -23.58 -11.31
CA ASN A 349 -10.18 -24.48 -11.62
C ASN A 349 -11.51 -23.99 -11.04
N LYS A 350 -11.48 -23.48 -9.80
CA LYS A 350 -12.66 -22.94 -9.11
C LYS A 350 -13.24 -21.69 -9.75
N LEU A 351 -12.46 -20.91 -10.51
CA LEU A 351 -12.91 -19.62 -11.07
C LEU A 351 -12.92 -19.56 -12.59
N VAL A 352 -11.93 -20.16 -13.24
CA VAL A 352 -11.76 -20.08 -14.70
C VAL A 352 -12.40 -21.28 -15.37
N MET A 353 -12.08 -22.50 -14.93
CA MET A 353 -12.52 -23.75 -15.58
C MET A 353 -13.95 -24.20 -15.20
N ILE A 354 -14.76 -23.31 -14.64
CA ILE A 354 -16.16 -23.61 -14.30
C ILE A 354 -16.95 -23.92 -15.59
N PRO A 355 -17.74 -25.01 -15.65
CA PRO A 355 -18.53 -25.37 -16.84
C PRO A 355 -19.45 -24.26 -17.38
N LYS A 356 -19.92 -23.36 -16.51
CA LYS A 356 -20.75 -22.20 -16.90
C LYS A 356 -20.01 -21.19 -17.80
N ARG A 357 -18.67 -21.25 -17.88
CA ARG A 357 -17.84 -20.33 -18.66
C ARG A 357 -17.43 -20.88 -20.03
N THR A 358 -17.78 -22.11 -20.37
CA THR A 358 -17.27 -22.78 -21.59
C THR A 358 -17.58 -22.00 -22.87
N ASN A 359 -18.77 -21.42 -23.01
CA ASN A 359 -19.12 -20.61 -24.18
C ASN A 359 -18.28 -19.33 -24.27
N LEU A 360 -18.18 -18.59 -23.16
CA LEU A 360 -17.37 -17.38 -23.10
C LEU A 360 -15.88 -17.66 -23.38
N GLN A 361 -15.35 -18.77 -22.88
CA GLN A 361 -13.97 -19.19 -23.14
C GLN A 361 -13.74 -19.51 -24.62
N ARG A 362 -14.70 -20.18 -25.27
CA ARG A 362 -14.64 -20.46 -26.71
C ARG A 362 -14.62 -19.16 -27.51
N ASP A 363 -15.50 -18.23 -27.19
CA ASP A 363 -15.58 -16.94 -27.88
C ASP A 363 -14.30 -16.13 -27.69
N LEU A 364 -13.77 -16.10 -26.47
CA LEU A 364 -12.50 -15.42 -26.16
C LEU A 364 -11.34 -16.02 -26.95
N LYS A 365 -11.27 -17.36 -27.04
CA LYS A 365 -10.25 -18.08 -27.82
C LYS A 365 -10.30 -17.69 -29.29
N ILE A 366 -11.50 -17.67 -29.90
CA ILE A 366 -11.67 -17.26 -31.31
C ILE A 366 -11.19 -15.82 -31.52
N VAL A 367 -11.48 -14.91 -30.59
CA VAL A 367 -11.05 -13.50 -30.68
C VAL A 367 -9.53 -13.39 -30.56
N ILE A 368 -8.92 -14.09 -29.60
CA ILE A 368 -7.46 -14.08 -29.39
C ILE A 368 -6.74 -14.62 -30.63
N GLU A 369 -7.17 -15.77 -31.15
CA GLU A 369 -6.60 -16.39 -32.35
C GLU A 369 -6.67 -15.43 -33.55
N ARG A 370 -7.80 -14.75 -33.76
CA ARG A 370 -7.92 -13.74 -34.82
C ARG A 370 -6.93 -12.58 -34.65
N ILE A 371 -6.73 -12.10 -33.43
CA ILE A 371 -5.78 -11.01 -33.14
C ILE A 371 -4.34 -11.47 -33.38
N GLU A 372 -3.96 -12.66 -32.89
CA GLU A 372 -2.63 -13.22 -33.08
C GLU A 372 -2.32 -13.46 -34.56
N MET A 373 -3.27 -14.04 -35.30
CA MET A 373 -3.15 -14.18 -36.74
C MET A 373 -3.00 -12.81 -37.42
N SER A 374 -3.78 -11.80 -37.05
CA SER A 374 -3.66 -10.46 -37.68
C SER A 374 -2.31 -9.79 -37.45
N LYS A 375 -1.58 -10.15 -36.38
CA LYS A 375 -0.23 -9.65 -36.09
C LYS A 375 0.87 -10.39 -36.86
N SER A 376 0.61 -11.62 -37.34
CA SER A 376 1.61 -12.37 -38.13
C SER A 376 1.68 -11.95 -39.61
N TRP A 377 0.75 -11.10 -40.07
CA TRP A 377 0.70 -10.55 -41.44
C TRP A 377 1.26 -9.12 -41.54
N ILE A 378 1.86 -8.61 -40.47
CA ILE A 378 2.52 -7.29 -40.35
C ILE A 378 3.97 -7.54 -39.98
#